data_AF-A0A7X0UWE5-F1
#
_entry.id   AF-A0A7X0UWE5-F1
#
_cell.length_a   1.000
_cell.length_b   1.000
_cell.length_c   1.000
_cell.angle_alpha   90.00
_cell.angle_beta   90.00
_cell.angle_gamma   90.00
#
_symmetry.space_group_name_H-M   'P 1'
#
loop_
_entity.id
_entity.type
_entity.pdbx_description
1 polymer ?
#
loop_
_entity_poly.entity_id
_entity_poly.type
_entity_poly.pdbx_seq_one_letter_code
_entity_poly.pdbx_strand_id
1 'polypeptide(L)'
;MSHGRVNEIDLLRFAAALAVVFFHYAFRGIAADDLALMGYPALAPAARYGFLGVQLFFMISGFVILMTAARGSLRAFVVSRVVRLYPAFWACCTLTFLAILAIGGTRFSATFGQYLANMTMMSEFIGVESIDGVYWSLFVEIRFYAMVALLLVLGRIRQAPAFMVGWLLVALALTLVPVDGPRRWLAVDSAAYFVAGAACYLVWSDGLSRGRVAMLLASWALAVYQAIRWVPRFDAHYRTTLDLAVVAAIITAFFVVMVLVSLRLTGAFGARRWVALGALTYPLYLLHQNIGFMLFNIAWPANGHVVFWGTLALVLVASHAVHVLAERRQAPRLKAWAEAAWDGGARRAGRLRARALAKHPAAP
;
A
#
# COMPACT_ATOMS: atom_id res chain seq x y z
N MET A 1 17.15 23.28 -2.96
CA MET A 1 17.71 21.91 -2.92
C MET A 1 16.84 21.02 -3.78
N SER A 2 17.36 20.45 -4.87
CA SER A 2 16.57 19.50 -5.68
C SER A 2 16.26 18.28 -4.81
N HIS A 3 15.00 18.09 -4.44
CA HIS A 3 14.58 16.95 -3.63
C HIS A 3 14.78 15.67 -4.44
N GLY A 4 15.92 15.01 -4.23
CA GLY A 4 16.33 13.80 -4.94
C GLY A 4 15.40 12.64 -4.65
N ARG A 5 15.22 11.78 -5.66
CA ARG A 5 14.58 10.47 -5.52
C ARG A 5 15.42 9.62 -4.57
N VAL A 6 14.77 8.90 -3.65
CA VAL A 6 15.42 7.88 -2.82
C VAL A 6 15.34 6.56 -3.58
N ASN A 7 16.44 6.13 -4.19
CA ASN A 7 16.45 5.03 -5.15
C ASN A 7 16.15 3.68 -4.49
N GLU A 8 16.59 3.50 -3.25
CA GLU A 8 16.45 2.28 -2.46
C GLU A 8 14.99 1.95 -2.22
N ILE A 9 14.13 2.97 -2.12
CA ILE A 9 12.68 2.78 -1.95
C ILE A 9 12.11 1.95 -3.10
N ASP A 10 12.56 2.15 -4.34
CA ASP A 10 12.06 1.37 -5.48
C ASP A 10 12.44 -0.12 -5.37
N LEU A 11 13.68 -0.40 -4.92
CA LEU A 11 14.17 -1.76 -4.70
C LEU A 11 13.42 -2.44 -3.55
N LEU A 12 13.30 -1.77 -2.41
CA LEU A 12 12.62 -2.30 -1.23
C LEU A 12 11.14 -2.58 -1.51
N ARG A 13 10.48 -1.71 -2.29
CA ARG A 13 9.13 -1.95 -2.77
C ARG A 13 9.05 -3.21 -3.61
N PHE A 14 9.96 -3.39 -4.57
CA PHE A 14 9.95 -4.56 -5.44
C PHE A 14 10.21 -5.87 -4.65
N ALA A 15 11.16 -5.84 -3.72
CA ALA A 15 11.42 -6.96 -2.81
C ALA A 15 10.18 -7.30 -1.95
N ALA A 16 9.49 -6.29 -1.42
CA ALA A 16 8.23 -6.46 -0.70
C ALA A 16 7.13 -7.07 -1.59
N ALA A 17 6.99 -6.61 -2.84
CA ALA A 17 6.03 -7.17 -3.78
C ALA A 17 6.30 -8.65 -4.01
N LEU A 18 7.56 -9.01 -4.31
CA LEU A 18 7.95 -10.40 -4.52
C LEU A 18 7.67 -11.25 -3.28
N ALA A 19 8.04 -10.79 -2.08
CA ALA A 19 7.74 -11.53 -0.84
C ALA A 19 6.23 -11.86 -0.73
N VAL A 20 5.36 -10.90 -1.06
CA VAL A 20 3.91 -11.12 -1.07
C VAL A 20 3.47 -12.07 -2.19
N VAL A 21 4.09 -12.00 -3.38
CA VAL A 21 3.82 -12.95 -4.48
C VAL A 21 4.18 -14.37 -4.07
N PHE A 22 5.37 -14.57 -3.49
CA PHE A 22 5.78 -15.88 -2.98
C PHE A 22 4.86 -16.37 -1.87
N PHE A 23 4.43 -15.49 -0.96
CA PHE A 23 3.42 -15.84 0.05
C PHE A 23 2.13 -16.37 -0.57
N HIS A 24 1.60 -15.69 -1.60
CA HIS A 24 0.40 -16.16 -2.28
C HIS A 24 0.64 -17.48 -3.00
N TYR A 25 1.68 -17.57 -3.84
CA TYR A 25 1.87 -18.71 -4.73
C TYR A 25 2.39 -19.96 -4.03
N ALA A 26 3.33 -19.83 -3.10
CA ALA A 26 3.98 -20.98 -2.49
C ALA A 26 3.36 -21.44 -1.18
N PHE A 27 2.55 -20.59 -0.53
CA PHE A 27 1.97 -20.89 0.78
C PHE A 27 0.46 -20.70 0.82
N ARG A 28 -0.03 -19.45 0.75
CA ARG A 28 -1.43 -19.11 1.02
C ARG A 28 -2.41 -19.83 0.09
N GLY A 29 -2.11 -19.93 -1.20
CA GLY A 29 -3.06 -20.43 -2.21
C GLY A 29 -3.66 -21.79 -1.87
N ILE A 30 -2.83 -22.72 -1.38
CA ILE A 30 -3.26 -24.07 -0.97
C ILE A 30 -3.60 -24.18 0.52
N ALA A 31 -3.12 -23.23 1.35
CA ALA A 31 -3.20 -23.33 2.81
C ALA A 31 -4.61 -23.08 3.37
N ALA A 32 -5.37 -22.16 2.77
CA ALA A 32 -6.71 -21.79 3.24
C ALA A 32 -7.59 -21.27 2.10
N ASP A 33 -8.89 -21.17 2.37
CA ASP A 33 -9.89 -20.48 1.55
C ASP A 33 -10.14 -21.08 0.13
N ASP A 34 -9.67 -22.31 -0.15
CA ASP A 34 -9.83 -23.03 -1.45
C ASP A 34 -9.46 -22.18 -2.69
N LEU A 35 -8.39 -21.39 -2.59
CA LEU A 35 -8.01 -20.45 -3.64
C LEU A 35 -7.24 -21.14 -4.79
N ALA A 36 -6.35 -22.07 -4.46
CA ALA A 36 -5.53 -22.78 -5.44
C ALA A 36 -5.45 -24.29 -5.16
N LEU A 37 -5.47 -25.07 -6.24
CA LEU A 37 -5.29 -26.53 -6.24
C LEU A 37 -3.83 -26.95 -6.09
N MET A 38 -2.91 -26.08 -6.50
CA MET A 38 -1.48 -26.37 -6.54
C MET A 38 -0.74 -25.71 -5.38
N GLY A 39 0.06 -26.50 -4.67
CA GLY A 39 1.03 -26.02 -3.68
C GLY A 39 2.46 -26.00 -4.23
N TYR A 40 3.37 -25.34 -3.50
CA TYR A 40 4.80 -25.34 -3.83
C TYR A 40 5.67 -25.54 -2.58
N PRO A 41 5.77 -26.80 -2.07
CA PRO A 41 6.37 -27.09 -0.76
C PRO A 41 7.82 -26.64 -0.61
N ALA A 42 8.59 -26.61 -1.71
CA ALA A 42 9.99 -26.22 -1.71
C ALA A 42 10.22 -24.78 -1.21
N LEU A 43 9.25 -23.87 -1.38
CA LEU A 43 9.36 -22.48 -0.93
C LEU A 43 8.41 -22.14 0.23
N ALA A 44 7.43 -23.00 0.53
CA ALA A 44 6.42 -22.76 1.56
C ALA A 44 7.00 -22.35 2.94
N PRO A 45 8.09 -22.97 3.46
CA PRO A 45 8.63 -22.62 4.78
C PRO A 45 9.11 -21.17 4.90
N ALA A 46 9.66 -20.61 3.83
CA ALA A 46 10.09 -19.22 3.77
C ALA A 46 8.93 -18.30 3.33
N ALA A 47 8.15 -18.72 2.34
CA ALA A 47 7.07 -17.96 1.75
C ALA A 47 5.95 -17.63 2.74
N ARG A 48 5.70 -18.47 3.75
CA ARG A 48 4.71 -18.20 4.81
C ARG A 48 4.94 -16.90 5.59
N TYR A 49 6.16 -16.35 5.58
CA TYR A 49 6.48 -15.05 6.17
C TYR A 49 6.34 -13.88 5.19
N GLY A 50 6.14 -14.16 3.90
CA GLY A 50 6.13 -13.15 2.83
C GLY A 50 5.00 -12.13 2.93
N PHE A 51 3.91 -12.44 3.67
CA PHE A 51 2.85 -11.47 3.98
C PHE A 51 3.38 -10.21 4.71
N LEU A 52 4.50 -10.33 5.45
CA LEU A 52 5.14 -9.21 6.13
C LEU A 52 5.65 -8.14 5.14
N GLY A 53 5.82 -8.47 3.86
CA GLY A 53 6.10 -7.49 2.81
C GLY A 53 5.08 -6.34 2.76
N VAL A 54 3.82 -6.59 3.13
CA VAL A 54 2.79 -5.55 3.23
C VAL A 54 3.14 -4.51 4.31
N GLN A 55 3.77 -4.92 5.40
CA GLN A 55 4.17 -4.01 6.47
C GLN A 55 5.34 -3.12 6.06
N LEU A 56 6.26 -3.65 5.24
CA LEU A 56 7.28 -2.84 4.60
C LEU A 56 6.65 -1.84 3.59
N PHE A 57 5.59 -2.22 2.87
CA PHE A 57 4.85 -1.27 2.02
C PHE A 57 4.24 -0.12 2.83
N PHE A 58 3.61 -0.38 3.97
CA PHE A 58 3.07 0.69 4.82
C PHE A 58 4.16 1.60 5.36
N MET A 59 5.31 1.06 5.75
CA MET A 59 6.45 1.86 6.19
C MET A 59 7.02 2.75 5.07
N ILE A 60 7.21 2.19 3.88
CA ILE A 60 7.63 2.96 2.71
C ILE A 60 6.59 4.03 2.34
N SER A 61 5.31 3.70 2.45
CA SER A 61 4.21 4.64 2.17
C SER A 61 4.24 5.81 3.15
N GLY A 62 4.41 5.55 4.45
CA GLY A 62 4.62 6.57 5.48
C GLY A 62 5.70 7.59 5.10
N PHE A 63 6.85 7.08 4.64
CA PHE A 63 7.97 7.91 4.17
C PHE A 63 7.59 8.79 2.98
N VAL A 64 7.09 8.17 1.90
CA VAL A 64 6.84 8.85 0.62
C VAL A 64 5.66 9.83 0.70
N ILE A 65 4.65 9.50 1.51
CA ILE A 65 3.46 10.33 1.68
C ILE A 65 3.83 11.61 2.42
N LEU A 66 4.55 11.52 3.54
CA LEU A 66 4.97 12.71 4.27
C LEU A 66 5.98 13.54 3.45
N MET A 67 6.89 12.89 2.71
CA MET A 67 7.77 13.56 1.75
C MET A 67 7.00 14.37 0.70
N THR A 68 5.90 13.82 0.19
CA THR A 68 5.07 14.52 -0.80
C THR A 68 4.30 15.67 -0.15
N ALA A 69 3.73 15.44 1.03
CA ALA A 69 2.93 16.41 1.77
C ALA A 69 3.74 17.57 2.35
N ALA A 70 5.04 17.37 2.64
CA ALA A 70 5.93 18.41 3.17
C ALA A 70 6.03 19.66 2.27
N ARG A 71 5.62 19.55 0.99
CA ARG A 71 5.50 20.68 0.05
C ARG A 71 4.33 21.64 0.39
N GLY A 72 3.43 21.26 1.29
CA GLY A 72 2.35 22.11 1.80
C GLY A 72 1.15 22.32 0.88
N SER A 73 1.17 21.79 -0.36
CA SER A 73 0.06 21.96 -1.31
C SER A 73 -0.86 20.74 -1.32
N LEU A 74 -2.09 20.92 -0.84
CA LEU A 74 -3.15 19.91 -0.91
C LEU A 74 -3.42 19.47 -2.36
N ARG A 75 -3.52 20.43 -3.29
CA ARG A 75 -3.72 20.16 -4.71
C ARG A 75 -2.63 19.24 -5.26
N ALA A 76 -1.37 19.62 -5.06
CA ALA A 76 -0.25 18.83 -5.57
C ALA A 76 -0.18 17.44 -4.93
N PHE A 77 -0.53 17.33 -3.64
CA PHE A 77 -0.60 16.06 -2.92
C PHE A 77 -1.67 15.14 -3.52
N VAL A 78 -2.93 15.59 -3.61
CA VAL A 78 -4.05 14.78 -4.12
C VAL A 78 -3.82 14.37 -5.57
N VAL A 79 -3.47 15.32 -6.45
CA VAL A 79 -3.19 15.02 -7.86
C VAL A 79 -2.06 13.99 -7.99
N SER A 80 -0.99 14.13 -7.20
CA SER A 80 0.13 13.17 -7.20
C SER A 80 -0.31 11.74 -6.82
N ARG A 81 -1.23 11.59 -5.85
CA ARG A 81 -1.74 10.27 -5.44
C ARG A 81 -2.70 9.68 -6.47
N VAL A 82 -3.61 10.49 -6.99
CA VAL A 82 -4.58 10.06 -8.02
C VAL A 82 -3.84 9.56 -9.26
N VAL A 83 -2.89 10.35 -9.77
CA VAL A 83 -2.10 10.01 -10.97
C VAL A 83 -1.22 8.77 -10.74
N ARG A 84 -0.78 8.54 -9.50
CA ARG A 84 0.05 7.38 -9.16
C ARG A 84 -0.74 6.07 -9.12
N LEU A 85 -1.97 6.10 -8.61
CA LEU A 85 -2.73 4.89 -8.30
C LEU A 85 -3.71 4.50 -9.41
N TYR A 86 -4.55 5.44 -9.84
CA TYR A 86 -5.72 5.11 -10.64
C TYR A 86 -5.40 4.47 -12.01
N PRO A 87 -4.43 4.94 -12.81
CA PRO A 87 -4.19 4.36 -14.14
C PRO A 87 -3.85 2.87 -14.11
N ALA A 88 -2.93 2.46 -13.23
CA ALA A 88 -2.58 1.06 -13.08
C ALA A 88 -3.69 0.28 -12.36
N PHE A 89 -4.34 0.86 -11.35
CA PHE A 89 -5.45 0.21 -10.66
C PHE A 89 -6.60 -0.14 -11.61
N TRP A 90 -7.05 0.81 -12.44
CA TRP A 90 -8.10 0.57 -13.41
C TRP A 90 -7.76 -0.52 -14.41
N ALA A 91 -6.53 -0.50 -14.93
CA ALA A 91 -6.07 -1.55 -15.84
C ALA A 91 -6.03 -2.92 -15.13
N CYS A 92 -5.46 -3.00 -13.93
CA CYS A 92 -5.33 -4.26 -13.20
C CYS A 92 -6.69 -4.81 -12.74
N CYS A 93 -7.56 -3.97 -12.19
CA CYS A 93 -8.90 -4.35 -11.77
C CYS A 93 -9.73 -4.86 -12.96
N THR A 94 -9.61 -4.21 -14.13
CA THR A 94 -10.26 -4.68 -15.36
C THR A 94 -9.68 -6.02 -15.83
N LEU A 95 -8.35 -6.17 -15.83
CA LEU A 95 -7.72 -7.44 -16.20
C LEU A 95 -8.13 -8.59 -15.27
N THR A 96 -8.15 -8.36 -13.95
CA THR A 96 -8.60 -9.35 -12.98
C THR A 96 -10.07 -9.68 -13.17
N PHE A 97 -10.94 -8.68 -13.39
CA PHE A 97 -12.37 -8.91 -13.67
C PHE A 97 -12.58 -9.76 -14.92
N LEU A 98 -11.91 -9.42 -16.03
CA LEU A 98 -11.98 -10.20 -17.27
C LEU A 98 -11.43 -11.62 -17.11
N ALA A 99 -10.35 -11.79 -16.35
CA ALA A 99 -9.82 -13.11 -16.03
C ALA A 99 -10.81 -13.94 -15.20
N ILE A 100 -11.49 -13.34 -14.23
CA ILE A 100 -12.54 -14.03 -13.46
C ILE A 100 -13.67 -14.50 -14.39
N LEU A 101 -14.13 -13.66 -15.32
CA LEU A 101 -15.18 -14.04 -16.26
C LEU A 101 -14.74 -15.15 -17.23
N ALA A 102 -13.48 -15.13 -17.67
CA ALA A 102 -12.97 -16.07 -18.66
C ALA A 102 -12.57 -17.43 -18.05
N ILE A 103 -11.95 -17.40 -16.86
CA ILE A 103 -11.24 -18.54 -16.28
C ILE A 103 -11.42 -18.70 -14.76
N GLY A 104 -12.35 -17.97 -14.13
CA GLY A 104 -12.58 -18.02 -12.68
C GLY A 104 -13.15 -19.34 -12.16
N GLY A 105 -13.84 -20.10 -13.01
CA GLY A 105 -14.48 -21.36 -12.64
C GLY A 105 -15.49 -21.17 -11.50
N THR A 106 -15.52 -22.12 -10.56
CA THR A 106 -16.40 -22.06 -9.38
C THR A 106 -15.76 -21.37 -8.18
N ARG A 107 -14.43 -21.15 -8.20
CA ARG A 107 -13.66 -20.57 -7.07
C ARG A 107 -13.67 -19.06 -7.06
N PHE A 108 -13.71 -18.44 -8.24
CA PHE A 108 -13.67 -16.99 -8.38
C PHE A 108 -14.93 -16.52 -9.10
N SER A 109 -15.61 -15.55 -8.49
CA SER A 109 -16.75 -14.88 -9.08
C SER A 109 -16.68 -13.39 -8.79
N ALA A 110 -17.21 -12.58 -9.72
CA ALA A 110 -17.32 -11.15 -9.55
C ALA A 110 -18.55 -10.65 -10.32
N THR A 111 -19.32 -9.76 -9.70
CA THR A 111 -20.45 -9.12 -10.38
C THR A 111 -19.99 -7.85 -11.09
N PHE A 112 -20.73 -7.42 -12.12
CA PHE A 112 -20.45 -6.14 -12.78
C PHE A 112 -20.59 -4.94 -11.81
N GLY A 113 -21.55 -5.00 -10.87
CA GLY A 113 -21.69 -3.99 -9.81
C GLY A 113 -20.48 -3.94 -8.89
N GLN A 114 -19.93 -5.10 -8.51
CA GLN A 114 -18.70 -5.19 -7.72
C GLN A 114 -17.50 -4.60 -8.49
N TYR A 115 -17.41 -4.85 -9.80
CA TYR A 115 -16.39 -4.24 -10.65
C TYR A 115 -16.47 -2.72 -10.66
N LEU A 116 -17.65 -2.16 -10.92
CA LEU A 116 -17.85 -0.71 -10.91
C LEU A 116 -17.51 -0.09 -9.55
N ALA A 117 -17.91 -0.74 -8.45
CA ALA A 117 -17.55 -0.29 -7.10
C ALA A 117 -16.03 -0.30 -6.89
N ASN A 118 -15.34 -1.37 -7.28
CA ASN A 118 -13.88 -1.48 -7.13
C ASN A 118 -13.15 -0.42 -7.96
N MET A 119 -13.62 -0.08 -9.16
CA MET A 119 -13.05 0.96 -10.03
C MET A 119 -12.99 2.35 -9.39
N THR A 120 -13.77 2.60 -8.32
CA THR A 120 -13.71 3.83 -7.53
C THR A 120 -12.59 3.84 -6.48
N MET A 121 -11.97 2.69 -6.20
CA MET A 121 -11.12 2.42 -5.03
C MET A 121 -11.81 2.72 -3.69
N MET A 122 -13.15 2.80 -3.65
CA MET A 122 -13.94 3.06 -2.44
C MET A 122 -14.84 1.88 -2.02
N SER A 123 -14.73 0.73 -2.69
CA SER A 123 -15.61 -0.44 -2.47
C SER A 123 -15.71 -0.86 -1.00
N GLU A 124 -14.59 -0.90 -0.28
CA GLU A 124 -14.59 -1.28 1.15
C GLU A 124 -15.41 -0.31 2.03
N PHE A 125 -15.44 0.99 1.68
CA PHE A 125 -16.17 2.00 2.46
C PHE A 125 -17.69 1.92 2.29
N ILE A 126 -18.15 1.26 1.23
CA ILE A 126 -19.57 1.02 0.95
C ILE A 126 -19.97 -0.44 1.17
N GLY A 127 -19.10 -1.24 1.81
CA GLY A 127 -19.37 -2.64 2.15
C GLY A 127 -19.34 -3.60 0.96
N VAL A 128 -18.70 -3.22 -0.15
CA VAL A 128 -18.54 -4.07 -1.33
C VAL A 128 -17.17 -4.75 -1.28
N GLU A 129 -17.16 -6.08 -1.42
CA GLU A 129 -15.93 -6.86 -1.41
C GLU A 129 -15.01 -6.53 -2.60
N SER A 130 -13.71 -6.68 -2.36
CA SER A 130 -12.73 -6.43 -3.41
C SER A 130 -12.72 -7.55 -4.43
N ILE A 131 -12.57 -7.19 -5.71
CA ILE A 131 -12.44 -8.19 -6.79
C ILE A 131 -11.18 -9.04 -6.62
N ASP A 132 -10.13 -8.44 -6.06
CA ASP A 132 -8.91 -9.15 -5.69
C ASP A 132 -8.62 -8.91 -4.20
N GLY A 133 -8.18 -9.94 -3.51
CA GLY A 133 -7.89 -9.89 -2.09
C GLY A 133 -6.85 -8.83 -1.77
N VAL A 134 -5.77 -8.73 -2.56
CA VAL A 134 -4.65 -7.79 -2.32
C VAL A 134 -5.05 -6.31 -2.32
N TYR A 135 -6.23 -5.94 -2.82
CA TYR A 135 -6.67 -4.54 -2.83
C TYR A 135 -6.94 -3.98 -1.43
N TRP A 136 -7.13 -4.84 -0.41
CA TRP A 136 -7.39 -4.41 0.96
C TRP A 136 -6.34 -3.41 1.49
N SER A 137 -5.07 -3.61 1.13
CA SER A 137 -3.96 -2.77 1.60
C SER A 137 -4.01 -1.35 1.03
N LEU A 138 -4.63 -1.16 -0.14
CA LEU A 138 -4.81 0.16 -0.74
C LEU A 138 -5.80 0.99 0.04
N PHE A 139 -6.90 0.42 0.53
CA PHE A 139 -7.86 1.18 1.32
C PHE A 139 -7.26 1.61 2.66
N VAL A 140 -6.35 0.81 3.23
CA VAL A 140 -5.54 1.21 4.38
C VAL A 140 -4.65 2.42 4.02
N GLU A 141 -4.00 2.41 2.86
CA GLU A 141 -3.20 3.54 2.38
C GLU A 141 -4.05 4.81 2.14
N ILE A 142 -5.27 4.65 1.60
CA ILE A 142 -6.23 5.75 1.38
C ILE A 142 -6.63 6.42 2.70
N ARG A 143 -6.85 5.64 3.77
CA ARG A 143 -7.13 6.19 5.11
C ARG A 143 -5.99 7.08 5.58
N PHE A 144 -4.74 6.65 5.39
CA PHE A 144 -3.59 7.47 5.74
C PHE A 144 -3.44 8.71 4.84
N TYR A 145 -3.74 8.61 3.54
CA TYR A 145 -3.83 9.80 2.68
C TYR A 145 -4.86 10.80 3.19
N ALA A 146 -6.02 10.34 3.64
CA ALA A 146 -7.06 11.21 4.18
C ALA A 146 -6.58 11.93 5.45
N MET A 147 -5.89 11.23 6.36
CA MET A 147 -5.31 11.82 7.57
C MET A 147 -4.28 12.91 7.23
N VAL A 148 -3.39 12.66 6.27
CA VAL A 148 -2.37 13.65 5.84
C VAL A 148 -3.00 14.81 5.06
N ALA A 149 -3.98 14.53 4.20
CA ALA A 149 -4.75 15.55 3.49
C ALA A 149 -5.47 16.48 4.47
N LEU A 150 -6.03 15.95 5.56
CA LEU A 150 -6.64 16.76 6.63
C LEU A 150 -5.62 17.71 7.26
N LEU A 151 -4.39 17.26 7.54
CA LEU A 151 -3.32 18.14 8.03
C LEU A 151 -2.98 19.26 7.06
N LEU A 152 -2.99 18.98 5.75
CA LEU A 152 -2.77 19.97 4.70
C LEU A 152 -3.91 20.99 4.63
N VAL A 153 -5.17 20.53 4.69
CA VAL A 153 -6.36 21.39 4.72
C VAL A 153 -6.31 22.35 5.91
N LEU A 154 -5.91 21.85 7.08
CA LEU A 154 -5.80 22.64 8.31
C LEU A 154 -4.57 23.56 8.34
N GLY A 155 -3.64 23.46 7.37
CA GLY A 155 -2.37 24.17 7.39
C GLY A 155 -1.41 23.70 8.50
N ARG A 156 -1.64 22.51 9.05
CA ARG A 156 -0.96 21.95 10.24
C ARG A 156 0.10 20.91 9.90
N ILE A 157 0.56 20.83 8.64
CA ILE A 157 1.54 19.81 8.22
C ILE A 157 2.85 19.84 9.02
N ARG A 158 3.27 21.01 9.52
CA ARG A 158 4.44 21.14 10.42
C ARG A 158 4.26 20.41 11.76
N GLN A 159 3.01 20.18 12.17
CA GLN A 159 2.67 19.44 13.39
C GLN A 159 2.53 17.94 13.15
N ALA A 160 2.81 17.44 11.94
CA ALA A 160 2.74 16.02 11.61
C ALA A 160 3.42 15.11 12.66
N PRO A 161 4.62 15.42 13.21
CA PRO A 161 5.22 14.57 14.25
C PRO A 161 4.32 14.39 15.48
N ALA A 162 3.68 15.47 15.96
CA ALA A 162 2.78 15.40 17.11
C ALA A 162 1.52 14.59 16.80
N PHE A 163 0.95 14.75 15.61
CA PHE A 163 -0.18 13.93 15.14
C PHE A 163 0.18 12.46 15.03
N MET A 164 1.39 12.13 14.54
CA MET A 164 1.86 10.75 14.45
C MET A 164 2.06 10.12 15.83
N VAL A 165 2.59 10.87 16.80
CA VAL A 165 2.67 10.41 18.20
C VAL A 165 1.28 10.19 18.78
N GLY A 166 0.35 11.13 18.59
CA GLY A 166 -1.05 10.95 19.01
C GLY A 166 -1.71 9.72 18.40
N TRP A 167 -1.47 9.48 17.10
CA TRP A 167 -1.97 8.30 16.41
C TRP A 167 -1.37 7.00 16.95
N LEU A 168 -0.06 6.96 17.26
CA LEU A 168 0.57 5.81 17.92
C LEU A 168 -0.05 5.52 19.30
N LEU A 169 -0.32 6.56 20.09
CA LEU A 169 -0.94 6.39 21.41
C LEU A 169 -2.37 5.84 21.30
N VAL A 170 -3.15 6.34 20.34
CA VAL A 170 -4.49 5.81 20.04
C VAL A 170 -4.41 4.37 19.53
N ALA A 171 -3.44 4.07 18.66
CA ALA A 171 -3.21 2.72 18.17
C ALA A 171 -2.83 1.74 19.29
N LEU A 172 -1.97 2.16 20.23
CA LEU A 172 -1.64 1.39 21.43
C LEU A 172 -2.89 1.14 22.28
N ALA A 173 -3.66 2.19 22.59
CA ALA A 173 -4.88 2.08 23.37
C ALA A 173 -5.89 1.10 22.75
N LEU A 174 -6.15 1.21 21.44
CA LEU A 174 -7.04 0.32 20.70
C LEU A 174 -6.45 -1.08 20.45
N THR A 175 -5.16 -1.27 20.66
CA THR A 175 -4.54 -2.60 20.67
C THR A 175 -4.81 -3.32 22.00
N LEU A 176 -4.76 -2.58 23.11
CA LEU A 176 -5.00 -3.11 24.46
C LEU A 176 -6.50 -3.30 24.75
N VAL A 177 -7.33 -2.35 24.31
CA VAL A 177 -8.79 -2.36 24.46
C VAL A 177 -9.42 -2.24 23.07
N PRO A 178 -9.67 -3.37 22.38
CA PRO A 178 -10.12 -3.34 20.99
C PRO A 178 -11.57 -2.87 20.86
N VAL A 179 -11.77 -1.89 19.98
CA VAL A 179 -13.10 -1.43 19.52
C VAL A 179 -13.09 -1.45 17.98
N ASP A 180 -13.91 -2.31 17.37
CA ASP A 180 -13.77 -2.69 15.95
C ASP A 180 -13.86 -1.52 14.97
N GLY A 181 -14.87 -0.65 15.15
CA GLY A 181 -15.09 0.50 14.26
C GLY A 181 -13.87 1.44 14.20
N PRO A 182 -13.49 2.08 15.33
CA PRO A 182 -12.31 2.93 15.40
C PRO A 182 -11.01 2.22 14.97
N ARG A 183 -10.83 0.95 15.33
CA ARG A 183 -9.64 0.17 14.95
C ARG A 183 -9.47 0.10 13.44
N ARG A 184 -10.56 -0.19 12.71
CA ARG A 184 -10.58 -0.27 11.25
C ARG A 184 -10.39 1.10 10.60
N TRP A 185 -11.15 2.10 11.04
CA TRP A 185 -11.11 3.45 10.43
C TRP A 185 -9.78 4.16 10.63
N LEU A 186 -9.13 3.97 11.78
CA LEU A 186 -7.83 4.57 12.09
C LEU A 186 -6.65 3.70 11.65
N ALA A 187 -6.88 2.60 10.92
CA ALA A 187 -5.84 1.69 10.44
C ALA A 187 -4.84 1.29 11.55
N VAL A 188 -5.36 0.96 12.75
CA VAL A 188 -4.56 0.73 13.97
C VAL A 188 -3.47 -0.32 13.78
N ASP A 189 -3.79 -1.39 13.04
CA ASP A 189 -2.88 -2.51 12.76
C ASP A 189 -1.71 -2.13 11.83
N SER A 190 -1.78 -0.96 11.18
CA SER A 190 -0.78 -0.46 10.25
C SER A 190 -0.13 0.84 10.70
N ALA A 191 -0.70 1.50 11.72
CA ALA A 191 -0.28 2.81 12.23
C ALA A 191 1.21 2.84 12.58
N ALA A 192 1.70 1.83 13.29
CA ALA A 192 3.11 1.73 13.68
C ALA A 192 4.07 1.80 12.47
N TYR A 193 3.73 1.14 11.37
CA TYR A 193 4.55 1.14 10.16
C TYR A 193 4.49 2.48 9.44
N PHE A 194 3.30 3.07 9.26
CA PHE A 194 3.18 4.40 8.64
C PHE A 194 3.93 5.48 9.43
N VAL A 195 3.81 5.46 10.76
CA VAL A 195 4.49 6.40 11.64
C VAL A 195 6.01 6.19 11.61
N ALA A 196 6.49 4.95 11.61
CA ALA A 196 7.92 4.65 11.44
C ALA A 196 8.46 5.19 10.12
N GLY A 197 7.70 5.03 9.02
CA GLY A 197 8.02 5.58 7.71
C GLY A 197 8.09 7.11 7.71
N ALA A 198 7.10 7.76 8.29
CA ALA A 198 7.08 9.21 8.45
C ALA A 198 8.26 9.71 9.31
N ALA A 199 8.60 9.02 10.39
CA ALA A 199 9.75 9.30 11.22
C ALA A 199 11.07 9.17 10.44
N CYS A 200 11.20 8.11 9.65
CA CYS A 200 12.33 7.89 8.73
C CYS A 200 12.49 9.06 7.74
N TYR A 201 11.40 9.54 7.14
CA TYR A 201 11.45 10.71 6.28
C TYR A 201 11.94 11.96 7.02
N LEU A 202 11.45 12.21 8.24
CA LEU A 202 11.89 13.35 9.06
C LEU A 202 13.37 13.24 9.45
N VAL A 203 13.89 12.04 9.67
CA VAL A 203 15.32 11.81 9.87
C VAL A 203 16.10 12.10 8.58
N TRP A 204 15.58 11.65 7.43
CA TRP A 204 16.20 11.88 6.12
C TRP A 204 16.24 13.35 5.70
N SER A 205 15.23 14.14 6.08
CA SER A 205 15.13 15.56 5.75
C SER A 205 15.81 16.47 6.77
N ASP A 206 15.65 16.18 8.07
CA ASP A 206 15.98 17.12 9.16
C ASP A 206 17.00 16.53 10.17
N GLY A 207 17.52 15.32 9.92
CA GLY A 207 18.48 14.64 10.78
C GLY A 207 17.89 13.95 12.01
N LEU A 208 18.75 13.37 12.84
CA LEU A 208 18.34 12.69 14.07
C LEU A 208 17.91 13.69 15.16
N SER A 209 16.93 13.30 15.96
CA SER A 209 16.56 13.98 17.20
C SER A 209 16.03 12.97 18.21
N ARG A 210 16.10 13.28 19.51
CA ARG A 210 15.59 12.40 20.57
C ARG A 210 14.11 12.01 20.34
N GLY A 211 13.29 12.97 19.90
CA GLY A 211 11.88 12.72 19.58
C GLY A 211 11.68 11.78 18.39
N ARG A 212 12.48 11.92 17.32
CA ARG A 212 12.41 11.04 16.14
C ARG A 212 12.85 9.62 16.48
N VAL A 213 13.91 9.48 17.30
CA VAL A 213 14.37 8.17 17.79
C VAL A 213 13.32 7.53 18.69
N ALA A 214 12.74 8.27 19.64
CA ALA A 214 11.67 7.76 20.49
C ALA A 214 10.45 7.31 19.67
N MET A 215 10.06 8.06 18.64
CA MET A 215 8.97 7.70 17.73
C MET A 215 9.27 6.41 16.95
N LEU A 216 10.51 6.22 16.48
CA LEU A 216 10.94 4.99 15.80
C LEU A 216 10.92 3.79 16.76
N LEU A 217 11.46 3.93 17.97
CA LEU A 217 11.48 2.86 18.96
C LEU A 217 10.07 2.48 19.44
N ALA A 218 9.21 3.47 19.68
CA ALA A 218 7.82 3.23 20.06
C ALA A 218 7.05 2.54 18.93
N SER A 219 7.27 2.97 17.68
CA SER A 219 6.67 2.31 16.50
C SER A 219 7.17 0.87 16.36
N TRP A 220 8.46 0.63 16.55
CA TRP A 220 9.04 -0.72 16.50
C TRP A 220 8.46 -1.63 17.58
N ALA A 221 8.44 -1.16 18.83
CA ALA A 221 7.88 -1.93 19.94
C ALA A 221 6.40 -2.27 19.72
N LEU A 222 5.61 -1.29 19.26
CA LEU A 222 4.19 -1.51 18.94
C LEU A 222 4.01 -2.49 17.77
N ALA A 223 4.82 -2.36 16.71
CA ALA A 223 4.77 -3.25 15.55
C ALA A 223 5.07 -4.71 15.91
N VAL A 224 6.13 -4.94 16.69
CA VAL A 224 6.49 -6.29 17.19
C VAL A 224 5.39 -6.83 18.12
N TYR A 225 4.89 -6.01 19.04
CA TYR A 225 3.81 -6.40 19.95
C TYR A 225 2.53 -6.81 19.18
N GLN A 226 2.08 -5.98 18.23
CA GLN A 226 0.91 -6.29 17.40
C GLN A 226 1.12 -7.56 16.57
N ALA A 227 2.32 -7.78 16.02
CA ALA A 227 2.63 -8.96 15.24
C ALA A 227 2.55 -10.24 16.10
N ILE A 228 3.15 -10.24 17.29
CA ILE A 228 3.08 -11.38 18.24
C ILE A 228 1.62 -11.68 18.62
N ARG A 229 0.80 -10.65 18.84
CA ARG A 229 -0.63 -10.81 19.17
C ARG A 229 -1.46 -11.32 17.99
N TRP A 230 -1.00 -11.09 16.76
CA TRP A 230 -1.69 -11.51 15.55
C TRP A 230 -1.34 -12.94 15.12
N VAL A 231 -0.10 -13.40 15.38
CA VAL A 231 0.39 -14.74 14.98
C VAL A 231 -0.56 -15.88 15.34
N PRO A 232 -1.14 -15.98 16.56
CA PRO A 232 -2.06 -17.07 16.88
C PRO A 232 -3.29 -17.16 15.96
N ARG A 233 -3.80 -16.02 15.50
CA ARG A 233 -4.93 -15.98 14.56
C ARG A 233 -4.51 -16.45 13.17
N PHE A 234 -3.29 -16.09 12.75
CA PHE A 234 -2.71 -16.56 11.49
C PHE A 234 -2.48 -18.06 11.52
N ASP A 235 -1.85 -18.57 12.58
CA ASP A 235 -1.57 -19.99 12.76
C ASP A 235 -2.85 -20.82 12.74
N ALA A 236 -3.92 -20.34 13.40
CA ALA A 236 -5.23 -20.97 13.38
C ALA A 236 -5.87 -20.97 11.97
N HIS A 237 -5.83 -19.84 11.26
CA HIS A 237 -6.44 -19.73 9.92
C HIS A 237 -5.75 -20.60 8.88
N TYR A 238 -4.42 -20.58 8.84
CA TYR A 238 -3.63 -21.29 7.82
C TYR A 238 -3.13 -22.67 8.27
N ARG A 239 -3.49 -23.12 9.48
CA ARG A 239 -3.08 -24.41 10.05
C ARG A 239 -1.56 -24.60 9.98
N THR A 240 -0.82 -23.56 10.35
CA THR A 240 0.66 -23.51 10.36
C THR A 240 1.15 -23.04 11.72
N THR A 241 2.46 -23.11 11.95
CA THR A 241 3.13 -22.52 13.11
C THR A 241 4.22 -21.55 12.66
N LEU A 242 4.00 -20.25 12.84
CA LEU A 242 5.05 -19.26 12.62
C LEU A 242 6.02 -19.20 13.80
N ASP A 243 7.30 -19.00 13.49
CA ASP A 243 8.29 -18.70 14.51
C ASP A 243 8.23 -17.21 14.87
N LEU A 244 7.91 -16.92 16.14
CA LEU A 244 7.79 -15.55 16.66
C LEU A 244 9.12 -14.78 16.58
N ALA A 245 10.26 -15.44 16.78
CA ALA A 245 11.58 -14.82 16.66
C ALA A 245 11.86 -14.45 15.21
N VAL A 246 11.47 -15.28 14.25
CA VAL A 246 11.59 -14.96 12.82
C VAL A 246 10.71 -13.78 12.44
N VAL A 247 9.45 -13.74 12.90
CA VAL A 247 8.54 -12.59 12.67
C VAL A 247 9.14 -11.30 13.23
N ALA A 248 9.58 -11.32 14.50
CA ALA A 248 10.20 -10.16 15.13
C ALA A 248 11.50 -9.73 14.44
N ALA A 249 12.33 -10.68 13.99
CA ALA A 249 13.56 -10.41 13.26
C ALA A 249 13.30 -9.74 11.91
N ILE A 250 12.31 -10.23 11.14
CA ILE A 250 11.92 -9.63 9.85
C ILE A 250 11.43 -8.20 10.04
N ILE A 251 10.52 -7.98 11.01
CA ILE A 251 10.02 -6.63 11.32
C ILE A 251 11.19 -5.73 11.74
N THR A 252 12.07 -6.19 12.62
CA THR A 252 13.24 -5.42 13.07
C THR A 252 14.16 -5.08 11.90
N ALA A 253 14.38 -6.02 10.97
CA ALA A 253 15.17 -5.78 9.77
C ALA A 253 14.56 -4.68 8.90
N PHE A 254 13.23 -4.60 8.76
CA PHE A 254 12.58 -3.49 8.05
C PHE A 254 12.88 -2.13 8.70
N PHE A 255 12.79 -2.03 10.02
CA PHE A 255 13.13 -0.81 10.76
C PHE A 255 14.61 -0.44 10.57
N VAL A 256 15.53 -1.39 10.72
CA VAL A 256 16.97 -1.17 10.53
C VAL A 256 17.26 -0.67 9.12
N VAL A 257 16.75 -1.36 8.09
CA VAL A 257 16.96 -0.98 6.69
C VAL A 257 16.40 0.42 6.40
N MET A 258 15.20 0.74 6.89
CA MET A 258 14.61 2.07 6.68
C MET A 258 15.36 3.17 7.44
N VAL A 259 15.94 2.88 8.61
CA VAL A 259 16.83 3.81 9.31
C VAL A 259 18.14 4.01 8.52
N LEU A 260 18.75 2.95 7.98
CA LEU A 260 19.94 3.06 7.13
C LEU A 260 19.67 3.91 5.87
N VAL A 261 18.52 3.71 5.23
CA VAL A 261 18.07 4.57 4.10
C VAL A 261 17.93 6.02 4.55
N SER A 262 17.35 6.25 5.73
CA SER A 262 17.12 7.60 6.26
C SER A 262 18.42 8.33 6.62
N LEU A 263 19.40 7.59 7.13
CA LEU A 263 20.75 8.09 7.43
C LEU A 263 21.65 8.15 6.18
N ARG A 264 21.17 7.69 5.03
CA ARG A 264 21.92 7.62 3.76
C ARG A 264 23.17 6.72 3.87
N LEU A 265 23.08 5.65 4.66
CA LEU A 265 24.15 4.68 4.94
C LEU A 265 24.01 3.39 4.11
N THR A 266 23.52 3.51 2.88
CA THR A 266 23.19 2.38 1.98
C THR A 266 24.26 2.14 0.90
N GLY A 267 25.28 3.00 0.82
CA GLY A 267 26.41 2.86 -0.10
C GLY A 267 25.99 2.71 -1.56
N ALA A 268 26.52 1.67 -2.22
CA ALA A 268 26.27 1.40 -3.64
C ALA A 268 24.79 1.16 -3.99
N PHE A 269 23.97 0.68 -3.04
CA PHE A 269 22.54 0.46 -3.28
C PHE A 269 21.79 1.77 -3.48
N GLY A 270 22.16 2.83 -2.74
CA GLY A 270 21.59 4.17 -2.91
C GLY A 270 22.09 4.89 -4.15
N ALA A 271 23.29 4.57 -4.62
CA ALA A 271 23.86 5.11 -5.85
C ALA A 271 23.22 4.54 -7.13
N ARG A 272 22.69 3.30 -7.09
CA ARG A 272 22.11 2.63 -8.26
C ARG A 272 20.67 3.07 -8.53
N ARG A 273 20.30 3.13 -9.82
CA ARG A 273 18.94 3.49 -10.26
C ARG A 273 18.06 2.25 -10.38
N TRP A 274 17.05 2.13 -9.51
CA TRP A 274 16.11 1.00 -9.45
C TRP A 274 14.75 1.30 -10.09
N VAL A 275 14.70 2.30 -10.97
CA VAL A 275 13.45 2.86 -11.52
C VAL A 275 12.57 1.81 -12.19
N ALA A 276 13.17 0.90 -12.95
CA ALA A 276 12.45 -0.16 -13.64
C ALA A 276 11.77 -1.13 -12.65
N LEU A 277 12.44 -1.50 -11.56
CA LEU A 277 11.87 -2.36 -10.52
C LEU A 277 10.71 -1.64 -9.81
N GLY A 278 10.93 -0.39 -9.39
CA GLY A 278 9.89 0.41 -8.74
C GLY A 278 8.65 0.66 -9.60
N ALA A 279 8.83 0.75 -10.92
CA ALA A 279 7.75 0.86 -11.89
C ALA A 279 6.91 -0.43 -11.99
N LEU A 280 7.53 -1.60 -11.95
CA LEU A 280 6.84 -2.89 -12.03
C LEU A 280 6.12 -3.28 -10.74
N THR A 281 6.60 -2.82 -9.58
CA THR A 281 6.06 -3.18 -8.27
C THR A 281 4.55 -3.06 -8.17
N TYR A 282 3.99 -1.93 -8.61
CA TYR A 282 2.57 -1.65 -8.37
C TYR A 282 1.65 -2.53 -9.22
N PRO A 283 1.81 -2.62 -10.56
CA PRO A 283 1.06 -3.59 -11.34
C PRO A 283 1.28 -5.05 -10.91
N LEU A 284 2.51 -5.44 -10.55
CA LEU A 284 2.80 -6.80 -10.05
C LEU A 284 1.99 -7.11 -8.79
N TYR A 285 1.99 -6.18 -7.83
CA TYR A 285 1.22 -6.34 -6.60
C TYR A 285 -0.28 -6.47 -6.88
N LEU A 286 -0.84 -5.74 -7.85
CA LEU A 286 -2.27 -5.76 -8.15
C LEU A 286 -2.75 -6.96 -8.97
N LEU A 287 -1.89 -7.55 -9.81
CA LEU A 287 -2.28 -8.62 -10.72
C LEU A 287 -2.01 -10.02 -10.15
N HIS A 288 -1.05 -10.16 -9.24
CA HIS A 288 -0.50 -11.49 -8.96
C HIS A 288 -1.49 -12.47 -8.34
N GLN A 289 -2.36 -12.04 -7.42
CA GLN A 289 -3.09 -12.97 -6.55
C GLN A 289 -4.14 -13.78 -7.30
N ASN A 290 -5.28 -13.19 -7.68
CA ASN A 290 -6.36 -14.01 -8.26
C ASN A 290 -6.01 -14.56 -9.63
N ILE A 291 -5.33 -13.77 -10.48
CA ILE A 291 -4.86 -14.26 -11.79
C ILE A 291 -3.89 -15.41 -11.61
N GLY A 292 -2.95 -15.32 -10.67
CA GLY A 292 -2.01 -16.39 -10.39
C GLY A 292 -2.69 -17.67 -9.92
N PHE A 293 -3.66 -17.56 -9.01
CA PHE A 293 -4.44 -18.71 -8.54
C PHE A 293 -5.28 -19.35 -9.65
N MET A 294 -5.94 -18.55 -10.49
CA MET A 294 -6.69 -19.07 -11.64
C MET A 294 -5.77 -19.83 -12.61
N LEU A 295 -4.57 -19.31 -12.90
CA LEU A 295 -3.59 -19.99 -13.74
C LEU A 295 -3.10 -21.30 -13.12
N PHE A 296 -2.87 -21.34 -11.80
CA PHE A 296 -2.54 -22.58 -11.10
C PHE A 296 -3.67 -23.61 -11.20
N ASN A 297 -4.92 -23.18 -11.08
CA ASN A 297 -6.08 -24.07 -11.12
C ASN A 297 -6.31 -24.67 -12.50
N ILE A 298 -6.08 -23.92 -13.57
CA ILE A 298 -6.23 -24.41 -14.96
C ILE A 298 -5.09 -25.34 -15.35
N ALA A 299 -3.87 -25.02 -14.93
CA ALA A 299 -2.69 -25.77 -15.33
C ALA A 299 -2.48 -27.05 -14.51
N TRP A 300 -3.15 -27.20 -13.37
CA TRP A 300 -3.09 -28.41 -12.55
C TRP A 300 -3.72 -29.62 -13.28
N PRO A 301 -3.10 -30.83 -13.28
CA PRO A 301 -1.94 -31.27 -12.49
C PRO A 301 -0.58 -31.27 -13.23
N ALA A 302 -0.32 -30.31 -14.11
CA ALA A 302 0.97 -30.20 -14.80
C ALA A 302 2.16 -29.97 -13.83
N ASN A 303 3.38 -30.02 -14.36
CA ASN A 303 4.60 -29.85 -13.56
C ASN A 303 4.61 -28.52 -12.78
N GLY A 304 4.63 -28.62 -11.44
CA GLY A 304 4.54 -27.46 -10.56
C GLY A 304 5.65 -26.42 -10.73
N HIS A 305 6.87 -26.81 -11.13
CA HIS A 305 7.93 -25.83 -11.41
C HIS A 305 7.61 -24.97 -12.63
N VAL A 306 7.10 -25.59 -13.69
CA VAL A 306 6.71 -24.89 -14.92
C VAL A 306 5.54 -23.96 -14.64
N VAL A 307 4.51 -24.44 -13.93
CA VAL A 307 3.33 -23.65 -13.58
C VAL A 307 3.70 -22.47 -12.68
N PHE A 308 4.50 -22.68 -11.64
CA PHE A 308 4.89 -21.63 -10.70
C PHE A 308 5.70 -20.51 -11.39
N TRP A 309 6.81 -20.87 -12.03
CA TRP A 309 7.70 -19.89 -12.65
C TRP A 309 7.11 -19.29 -13.93
N GLY A 310 6.35 -20.07 -14.70
CA GLY A 310 5.61 -19.59 -15.87
C GLY A 310 4.54 -18.56 -15.49
N THR A 311 3.79 -18.81 -14.41
CA THR A 311 2.80 -17.86 -13.90
C THR A 311 3.46 -16.57 -13.42
N LEU A 312 4.55 -16.67 -12.66
CA LEU A 312 5.30 -15.48 -12.22
C LEU A 312 5.83 -14.68 -13.42
N ALA A 313 6.40 -15.35 -14.42
CA ALA A 313 6.88 -14.69 -15.63
C ALA A 313 5.75 -14.01 -16.40
N LEU A 314 4.60 -14.67 -16.56
CA LEU A 314 3.42 -14.12 -17.24
C LEU A 314 2.90 -12.88 -16.53
N VAL A 315 2.78 -12.92 -15.20
CA VAL A 315 2.31 -11.79 -14.39
C VAL A 315 3.31 -10.64 -14.45
N LEU A 316 4.62 -10.90 -14.46
CA LEU A 316 5.65 -9.88 -14.66
C LEU A 316 5.55 -9.22 -16.04
N VAL A 317 5.31 -10.00 -17.10
CA VAL A 317 5.09 -9.49 -18.45
C VAL A 317 3.82 -8.64 -18.51
N ALA A 318 2.71 -9.11 -17.93
CA ALA A 318 1.47 -8.35 -17.83
C ALA A 318 1.66 -7.05 -17.03
N SER A 319 2.41 -7.08 -15.93
CA SER A 319 2.77 -5.91 -15.13
C SER A 319 3.56 -4.88 -15.92
N HIS A 320 4.52 -5.35 -16.74
CA HIS A 320 5.28 -4.49 -17.63
C HIS A 320 4.38 -3.87 -18.70
N ALA A 321 3.47 -4.65 -19.28
CA ALA A 321 2.50 -4.15 -20.26
C ALA A 321 1.59 -3.07 -19.64
N VAL A 322 1.06 -3.29 -18.44
CA VAL A 322 0.26 -2.28 -17.71
C VAL A 322 1.08 -1.01 -17.44
N HIS A 323 2.34 -1.14 -17.00
CA HIS A 323 3.20 0.02 -16.80
C HIS A 323 3.38 0.84 -18.08
N VAL A 324 3.69 0.19 -19.20
CA VAL A 324 3.95 0.87 -20.48
C VAL A 324 2.67 1.44 -21.11
N LEU A 325 1.56 0.69 -21.08
CA LEU A 325 0.33 1.02 -21.80
C LEU A 325 -0.61 1.92 -20.98
N ALA A 326 -0.73 1.69 -19.67
CA ALA A 326 -1.58 2.46 -18.79
C ALA A 326 -0.79 3.58 -18.11
N GLU A 327 0.20 3.26 -17.27
CA GLU A 327 0.87 4.27 -16.45
C GLU A 327 1.61 5.32 -17.30
N ARG A 328 2.52 4.92 -18.19
CA ARG A 328 3.33 5.89 -18.96
C ARG A 328 2.50 6.76 -19.90
N ARG A 329 1.42 6.22 -20.48
CA ARG A 329 0.58 6.95 -21.45
C ARG A 329 -0.52 7.77 -20.80
N GLN A 330 -1.18 7.23 -19.78
CA GLN A 330 -2.38 7.86 -19.19
C GLN A 330 -2.03 8.81 -18.04
N ALA A 331 -0.94 8.59 -17.30
CA ALA A 331 -0.60 9.43 -16.15
C ALA A 331 -0.45 10.93 -16.49
N PRO A 332 0.22 11.34 -17.60
CA PRO A 332 0.31 12.75 -17.95
C PRO A 332 -1.05 13.38 -18.30
N ARG A 333 -1.91 12.62 -18.99
CA ARG A 333 -3.26 13.06 -19.37
C ARG A 333 -4.16 13.21 -18.15
N LEU A 334 -4.13 12.21 -17.26
CA LEU A 334 -4.87 12.24 -16.01
C LEU A 334 -4.39 13.39 -15.11
N LYS A 335 -3.08 13.66 -15.08
CA LYS A 335 -2.52 14.79 -14.35
C LYS A 335 -3.07 16.12 -14.87
N ALA A 336 -2.99 16.36 -16.17
CA ALA A 336 -3.50 17.58 -16.79
C ALA A 336 -5.01 17.76 -16.55
N TRP A 337 -5.78 16.67 -16.68
CA TRP A 337 -7.22 16.68 -16.40
C TRP A 337 -7.51 17.00 -14.92
N ALA A 338 -6.84 16.33 -13.97
CA ALA A 338 -7.05 16.52 -12.54
C ALA A 338 -6.66 17.94 -12.09
N GLU A 339 -5.57 18.48 -12.66
CA GLU A 339 -5.15 19.85 -12.44
C GLU A 339 -6.19 20.86 -12.95
N ALA A 340 -6.73 20.65 -14.15
CA ALA A 340 -7.77 21.51 -14.73
C ALA A 340 -9.10 21.42 -13.97
N ALA A 341 -9.51 20.22 -13.57
CA ALA A 341 -10.73 19.98 -12.79
C ALA A 341 -10.65 20.69 -11.43
N TRP A 342 -9.50 20.62 -10.75
CA TRP A 342 -9.26 21.34 -9.50
C TRP A 342 -9.41 22.86 -9.68
N ASP A 343 -8.77 23.42 -10.71
CA ASP A 343 -8.83 24.86 -10.97
C ASP A 343 -10.24 25.33 -11.35
N GLY A 344 -10.98 24.51 -12.09
CA GLY A 344 -12.39 24.74 -12.40
C GLY A 344 -13.28 24.76 -11.16
N GLY A 345 -13.08 23.81 -10.25
CA GLY A 345 -13.77 23.74 -8.96
C GLY A 345 -13.49 24.96 -8.09
N ALA A 346 -12.22 25.37 -7.97
CA ALA A 346 -11.81 26.55 -7.22
C ALA A 346 -12.47 27.83 -7.76
N ARG A 347 -12.49 28.01 -9.10
CA ARG A 347 -13.19 29.15 -9.74
C ARG A 347 -14.69 29.15 -9.49
N ARG A 348 -15.34 27.97 -9.47
CA ARG A 348 -16.78 27.86 -9.20
C ARG A 348 -17.10 28.21 -7.74
N ALA A 349 -16.31 27.70 -6.79
CA ALA A 349 -16.45 28.03 -5.37
C ALA A 349 -16.25 29.53 -5.11
N GLY A 350 -15.24 30.15 -5.73
CA GLY A 350 -15.01 31.59 -5.63
C GLY A 350 -16.20 32.42 -6.14
N ARG A 351 -16.79 32.05 -7.29
CA ARG A 351 -17.98 32.71 -7.83
C ARG A 351 -19.22 32.56 -6.94
N LEU A 352 -19.42 31.38 -6.34
CA LEU A 352 -20.52 31.16 -5.39
C LEU A 352 -20.34 32.00 -4.11
N ARG A 353 -19.11 32.07 -3.58
CA ARG A 353 -18.80 32.92 -2.43
C ARG A 353 -19.00 34.40 -2.72
N ALA A 354 -18.56 34.88 -3.88
CA ALA A 354 -18.78 36.26 -4.31
C ALA A 354 -20.28 36.58 -4.46
N ARG A 355 -21.07 35.66 -5.03
CA ARG A 355 -22.54 35.79 -5.12
C ARG A 355 -23.23 35.78 -3.75
N ALA A 356 -22.76 34.97 -2.81
CA ALA A 356 -23.30 34.94 -1.46
C ALA A 356 -23.02 36.25 -0.70
N LEU A 357 -21.81 36.78 -0.81
CA LEU A 357 -21.43 38.08 -0.24
C LEU A 357 -22.22 39.25 -0.87
N ALA A 358 -22.54 39.17 -2.16
CA ALA A 358 -23.35 40.18 -2.84
C ALA A 358 -24.84 40.15 -2.44
N LYS A 359 -25.36 39.02 -1.94
CA LYS A 359 -26.76 38.88 -1.48
C LYS A 359 -26.98 39.30 -0.02
N HIS A 360 -25.92 39.33 0.78
CA HIS A 360 -25.94 39.82 2.16
C HIS A 360 -24.78 40.81 2.35
N PRO A 361 -24.89 42.05 1.82
CA PRO A 361 -23.95 43.10 2.17
C PRO A 361 -24.00 43.24 3.70
N ALA A 362 -22.84 43.18 4.36
CA ALA A 362 -22.76 43.44 5.79
C ALA A 362 -23.43 44.80 6.06
N ALA A 363 -24.46 44.81 6.90
CA ALA A 363 -25.07 46.06 7.34
C ALA A 363 -23.98 46.89 8.05
N PRO A 364 -23.92 48.21 7.79
CA PRO A 364 -22.84 49.09 8.21
C PRO A 364 -22.62 49.15 9.72
#